data_AF-A0A379TGK5-F1
#
_entry.id   AF-A0A379TGK5-F1
#
_cell.length_a   1.000
_cell.length_b   1.000
_cell.length_c   1.000
_cell.angle_alpha   90.00
_cell.angle_beta   90.00
_cell.angle_gamma   90.00
#
_symmetry.space_group_name_H-M   'P 1'
#
loop_
_entity.id
_entity.type
_entity.pdbx_description
1 polymer ?
#
loop_
_entity_poly.entity_id
_entity_poly.type
_entity_poly.pdbx_seq_one_letter_code
_entity_poly.pdbx_strand_id
1 'polypeptide(L)'
;MSTLNTLLNACQTEQVPLLAATRERVAQWDNWLQPLSGSSPAGEDPGYDDDFQQMREEVNKLSGADTELICRLAEKLLTTTAKDIRVVTYYCWAKLHREGEQGLAEGLELLAGLLERFGTQLHPQRDRSRKAALEWLAGSRMIDSLSLYPEVVRIDAMRTTGALLLIAQLTEDEPDEIRPELNALYGALESRLQKAGGVDAVVPQNASTSETPSAADHSDAPAIGRITSGQDLLAQARTLTEYLREQPDGWLSAHHLMKSLRHDTLRAIPAPDAQGRTRIEPPRADQRALLKRLYLQQNWG
;
A
#
# COMPACT_ATOMS: atom_id res chain seq x y z
N MET A 1 -20.79 -7.10 5.36
CA MET A 1 -20.97 -7.77 4.04
C MET A 1 -21.02 -6.78 2.88
N SER A 2 -21.92 -5.79 2.85
CA SER A 2 -22.04 -4.86 1.70
C SER A 2 -20.78 -4.03 1.43
N THR A 3 -20.16 -3.46 2.47
CA THR A 3 -18.95 -2.62 2.40
C THR A 3 -17.69 -3.40 1.99
N LEU A 4 -17.50 -4.62 2.50
CA LEU A 4 -16.39 -5.48 2.11
C LEU A 4 -16.49 -5.92 0.65
N ASN A 5 -17.72 -6.21 0.17
CA ASN A 5 -17.94 -6.50 -1.25
C ASN A 5 -17.62 -5.28 -2.13
N THR A 6 -17.91 -4.06 -1.66
CA THR A 6 -17.51 -2.84 -2.36
C THR A 6 -15.99 -2.72 -2.47
N LEU A 7 -15.26 -2.98 -1.38
CA LEU A 7 -13.79 -3.01 -1.38
C LEU A 7 -13.24 -4.08 -2.34
N LEU A 8 -13.81 -5.29 -2.32
CA LEU A 8 -13.43 -6.37 -3.23
C LEU A 8 -13.63 -5.98 -4.71
N ASN A 9 -14.78 -5.37 -5.02
CA ASN A 9 -15.09 -4.87 -6.36
C ASN A 9 -14.13 -3.74 -6.77
N ALA A 10 -13.77 -2.85 -5.84
CA ALA A 10 -12.80 -1.79 -6.10
C ALA A 10 -11.40 -2.35 -6.43
N CYS A 11 -11.04 -3.51 -5.88
CA CYS A 11 -9.81 -4.23 -6.23
C CYS A 11 -9.90 -5.02 -7.56
N GLN A 12 -11.08 -5.07 -8.20
CA GLN A 12 -11.33 -5.81 -9.45
C GLN A 12 -10.81 -7.26 -9.41
N THR A 13 -11.06 -7.97 -8.31
CA THR A 13 -10.55 -9.34 -8.11
C THR A 13 -11.67 -10.28 -7.72
N GLU A 14 -11.56 -11.53 -8.15
CA GLU A 14 -12.48 -12.60 -7.75
C GLU A 14 -12.15 -13.12 -6.34
N GLN A 15 -13.18 -13.50 -5.60
CA GLN A 15 -13.08 -13.91 -4.20
C GLN A 15 -12.26 -15.19 -4.01
N VAL A 16 -12.53 -16.21 -4.82
CA VAL A 16 -11.92 -17.55 -4.69
C VAL A 16 -10.40 -17.54 -4.90
N PRO A 17 -9.86 -17.02 -6.02
CA PRO A 17 -8.40 -16.98 -6.20
C PRO A 17 -7.72 -16.06 -5.18
N LEU A 18 -8.38 -14.98 -4.75
CA LEU A 18 -7.83 -14.08 -3.74
C LEU A 18 -7.66 -14.78 -2.39
N LEU A 19 -8.64 -15.58 -1.96
CA LEU A 19 -8.57 -16.36 -0.73
C LEU A 19 -7.48 -17.43 -0.79
N ALA A 20 -7.34 -18.13 -1.92
CA ALA A 20 -6.27 -19.11 -2.10
C ALA A 20 -4.89 -18.47 -1.96
N ALA A 21 -4.65 -17.37 -2.67
CA ALA A 21 -3.39 -16.63 -2.58
C ALA A 21 -3.15 -16.03 -1.18
N THR A 22 -4.22 -15.64 -0.47
CA THR A 22 -4.11 -15.16 0.92
C THR A 22 -3.67 -16.28 1.86
N ARG A 23 -4.26 -17.47 1.76
CA ARG A 23 -3.84 -18.62 2.59
C ARG A 23 -2.38 -19.04 2.33
N GLU A 24 -1.91 -18.95 1.09
CA GLU A 24 -0.49 -19.18 0.77
C GLU A 24 0.43 -18.17 1.47
N ARG A 25 0.03 -16.90 1.56
CA ARG A 25 0.78 -15.87 2.29
C ARG A 25 0.70 -16.04 3.80
N VAL A 26 -0.47 -16.41 4.32
CA VAL A 26 -0.64 -16.79 5.74
C VAL A 26 0.31 -17.94 6.12
N ALA A 27 0.53 -18.91 5.22
CA ALA A 27 1.47 -20.00 5.46
C ALA A 27 2.93 -19.53 5.61
N GLN A 28 3.31 -18.36 5.10
CA GLN A 28 4.66 -17.79 5.29
C GLN A 28 4.90 -17.33 6.73
N TRP A 29 3.84 -17.11 7.52
CA TRP A 29 3.91 -16.74 8.93
C TRP A 29 4.06 -17.95 9.88
N ASP A 30 4.34 -19.14 9.36
CA ASP A 30 4.33 -20.38 10.14
C ASP A 30 5.15 -20.30 11.43
N ASN A 31 6.31 -19.64 11.40
CA ASN A 31 7.18 -19.44 12.57
C ASN A 31 6.48 -18.71 13.73
N TRP A 32 5.56 -17.79 13.43
CA TRP A 32 4.78 -17.04 14.44
C TRP A 32 3.48 -17.75 14.80
N LEU A 33 3.07 -18.73 13.99
CA LEU A 33 1.82 -19.47 14.10
C LEU A 33 2.01 -20.87 14.71
N GLN A 34 3.22 -21.23 15.12
CA GLN A 34 3.46 -22.44 15.91
C GLN A 34 2.80 -22.33 17.30
N PRO A 35 2.19 -23.41 17.81
CA PRO A 35 1.71 -23.47 19.19
C PRO A 35 2.82 -23.13 20.21
N LEU A 36 2.45 -22.43 21.28
CA LEU A 36 3.37 -22.16 22.37
C LEU A 36 3.64 -23.44 23.17
N SER A 37 4.85 -23.54 23.73
CA SER A 37 5.23 -24.64 24.61
C SER A 37 4.51 -24.51 25.96
N GLY A 38 3.96 -25.60 26.48
CA GLY A 38 3.29 -25.61 27.78
C GLY A 38 1.93 -26.31 27.75
N SER A 39 1.08 -25.98 28.72
CA SER A 39 -0.27 -26.55 28.88
C SER A 39 -1.33 -25.93 27.95
N SER A 40 -1.09 -24.71 27.46
CA SER A 40 -2.00 -23.97 26.57
C SER A 40 -1.29 -23.67 25.24
N PRO A 41 -1.78 -24.17 24.09
CA PRO A 41 -1.24 -23.84 22.76
C PRO A 41 -1.20 -22.33 22.47
N ALA A 42 -2.12 -21.57 23.08
CA ALA A 42 -2.22 -20.11 22.95
C ALA A 42 -1.47 -19.36 24.06
N GLY A 43 -0.84 -20.05 25.01
CA GLY A 43 -0.22 -19.44 26.18
C GLY A 43 -1.23 -18.87 27.18
N GLU A 44 -0.75 -17.97 28.05
CA GLU A 44 -1.53 -17.29 29.09
C GLU A 44 -1.90 -15.87 28.67
N ASP A 45 -2.93 -15.28 29.28
CA ASP A 45 -3.33 -13.89 28.98
C ASP A 45 -2.19 -12.92 29.32
N PRO A 46 -1.65 -12.14 28.36
CA PRO A 46 -0.52 -11.25 28.59
C PRO A 46 -0.93 -9.96 29.32
N GLY A 47 -2.16 -9.85 29.83
CA GLY A 47 -2.69 -8.63 30.44
C GLY A 47 -1.88 -8.07 31.61
N TYR A 48 -1.03 -8.86 32.27
CA TYR A 48 -0.10 -8.40 33.32
C TYR A 48 1.38 -8.54 32.94
N ASP A 49 1.67 -8.94 31.70
CA ASP A 49 3.03 -9.08 31.20
C ASP A 49 3.65 -7.70 30.95
N ASP A 50 4.90 -7.52 31.38
CA ASP A 50 5.61 -6.23 31.28
C ASP A 50 5.81 -5.79 29.83
N ASP A 51 6.11 -6.72 28.91
CA ASP A 51 6.28 -6.41 27.48
C ASP A 51 4.93 -5.98 26.88
N PHE A 52 3.83 -6.62 27.28
CA PHE A 52 2.49 -6.23 26.84
C PHE A 52 2.08 -4.86 27.37
N GLN A 53 2.38 -4.55 28.65
CA GLN A 53 2.13 -3.22 29.21
C GLN A 53 2.92 -2.15 28.48
N GLN A 54 4.21 -2.39 28.25
CA GLN A 54 5.07 -1.48 27.49
C GLN A 54 4.54 -1.26 26.07
N MET A 55 4.17 -2.33 25.37
CA MET A 55 3.59 -2.25 24.03
C MET A 55 2.29 -1.44 24.01
N ARG A 56 1.44 -1.62 25.02
CA ARG A 56 0.19 -0.85 25.17
C ARG A 56 0.47 0.63 25.47
N GLU A 57 1.48 0.95 26.27
CA GLU A 57 1.88 2.33 26.53
C GLU A 57 2.35 3.02 25.25
N GLU A 58 3.22 2.38 24.47
CA GLU A 58 3.70 2.89 23.18
C GLU A 58 2.54 3.15 22.20
N VAL A 59 1.64 2.17 22.06
CA VAL A 59 0.47 2.29 21.19
C VAL A 59 -0.51 3.36 21.67
N ASN A 60 -0.48 3.80 22.93
CA ASN A 60 -1.36 4.86 23.41
C ASN A 60 -0.73 6.26 23.42
N LYS A 61 0.56 6.41 23.06
CA LYS A 61 1.19 7.72 22.92
C LYS A 61 0.49 8.56 21.85
N LEU A 62 0.34 9.86 22.12
CA LEU A 62 -0.25 10.81 21.17
C LEU A 62 0.70 11.17 20.02
N SER A 63 2.02 11.08 20.25
CA SER A 63 3.05 11.29 19.24
C SER A 63 4.35 10.59 19.68
N GLY A 64 5.26 10.33 18.74
CA GLY A 64 6.56 9.71 19.04
C GLY A 64 6.46 8.30 19.61
N ALA A 65 5.48 7.51 19.16
CA ALA A 65 5.41 6.08 19.48
C ALA A 65 6.58 5.35 18.81
N ASP A 66 7.24 4.47 19.56
CA ASP A 66 8.32 3.63 19.02
C ASP A 66 7.70 2.40 18.34
N THR A 67 7.44 2.53 17.04
CA THR A 67 6.82 1.47 16.23
C THR A 67 7.76 0.29 16.00
N GLU A 68 9.08 0.49 16.05
CA GLU A 68 10.06 -0.59 15.98
C GLU A 68 10.04 -1.42 17.26
N LEU A 69 9.98 -0.77 18.42
CA LEU A 69 9.79 -1.44 19.70
C LEU A 69 8.48 -2.24 19.71
N ILE A 70 7.37 -1.67 19.24
CA ILE A 70 6.09 -2.40 19.15
C ILE A 70 6.24 -3.66 18.29
N CYS A 71 6.91 -3.59 17.13
CA CYS A 71 7.15 -4.77 16.30
C CYS A 71 7.96 -5.85 17.02
N ARG A 72 9.03 -5.46 17.74
CA ARG A 72 9.87 -6.41 18.50
C ARG A 72 9.13 -7.04 19.68
N LEU A 73 8.33 -6.25 20.40
CA LEU A 73 7.50 -6.75 21.51
C LEU A 73 6.42 -7.69 20.99
N ALA A 74 5.80 -7.37 19.86
CA ALA A 74 4.81 -8.24 19.23
C ALA A 74 5.39 -9.61 18.85
N GLU A 75 6.57 -9.65 18.23
CA GLU A 75 7.27 -10.88 17.89
C GLU A 75 7.54 -11.73 19.14
N LYS A 76 8.14 -11.11 20.16
CA LYS A 76 8.45 -11.76 21.42
C LYS A 76 7.17 -12.34 22.05
N LEU A 77 6.15 -11.51 22.26
CA LEU A 77 4.89 -11.92 22.88
C LEU A 77 4.21 -13.05 22.11
N LEU A 78 4.06 -12.93 20.78
CA LEU A 78 3.36 -13.92 19.96
C LEU A 78 4.14 -15.23 19.84
N THR A 79 5.47 -15.23 19.93
CA THR A 79 6.29 -16.44 19.78
C THR A 79 6.65 -17.10 21.11
N THR A 80 6.60 -16.39 22.24
CA THR A 80 7.03 -16.93 23.54
C THR A 80 6.00 -16.89 24.66
N THR A 81 5.02 -15.98 24.61
CA THR A 81 4.17 -15.67 25.77
C THR A 81 2.70 -16.00 25.54
N ALA A 82 2.09 -15.39 24.51
CA ALA A 82 0.66 -15.47 24.28
C ALA A 82 0.28 -15.25 22.81
N LYS A 83 -0.67 -16.05 22.31
CA LYS A 83 -1.36 -15.78 21.04
C LYS A 83 -2.53 -14.84 21.33
N ASP A 84 -2.33 -13.55 21.05
CA ASP A 84 -3.25 -12.49 21.50
C ASP A 84 -3.62 -11.53 20.35
N ILE A 85 -4.92 -11.25 20.22
CA ILE A 85 -5.49 -10.38 19.19
C ILE A 85 -5.04 -8.93 19.38
N ARG A 86 -4.98 -8.44 20.62
CA ARG A 86 -4.53 -7.06 20.92
C ARG A 86 -3.08 -6.88 20.47
N VAL A 87 -2.25 -7.88 20.72
CA VAL A 87 -0.83 -7.86 20.29
C VAL A 87 -0.72 -7.77 18.77
N VAL A 88 -1.42 -8.64 18.02
CA VAL A 88 -1.32 -8.60 16.56
C VAL A 88 -2.00 -7.36 15.95
N THR A 89 -3.08 -6.80 16.53
CA THR A 89 -3.69 -5.58 15.98
C THR A 89 -2.81 -4.35 16.20
N TYR A 90 -2.10 -4.28 17.33
CA TYR A 90 -1.05 -3.27 17.56
C TYR A 90 0.15 -3.47 16.61
N TYR A 91 0.51 -4.72 16.31
CA TYR A 91 1.52 -5.04 15.31
C TYR A 91 1.12 -4.56 13.91
N CYS A 92 -0.13 -4.77 13.47
CA CYS A 92 -0.64 -4.24 12.20
C CYS A 92 -0.46 -2.72 12.12
N TRP A 93 -0.80 -1.99 13.20
CA TRP A 93 -0.63 -0.54 13.26
C TRP A 93 0.83 -0.13 13.19
N ALA A 94 1.72 -0.79 13.94
CA ALA A 94 3.15 -0.49 13.89
C ALA A 94 3.76 -0.78 12.52
N LYS A 95 3.39 -1.90 11.88
CA LYS A 95 3.84 -2.27 10.53
C LYS A 95 3.35 -1.28 9.47
N LEU A 96 2.11 -0.79 9.56
CA LEU A 96 1.63 0.29 8.70
C LEU A 96 2.56 1.51 8.78
N HIS A 97 2.98 1.88 10.00
CA HIS A 97 3.85 3.05 10.18
C HIS A 97 5.29 2.84 9.73
N ARG A 98 5.76 1.59 9.64
CA ARG A 98 7.14 1.29 9.24
C ARG A 98 7.29 0.98 7.76
N GLU A 99 6.27 0.38 7.17
CA GLU A 99 6.35 -0.27 5.86
C GLU A 99 5.12 0.03 4.99
N GLY A 100 4.26 0.97 5.41
CA GLY A 100 3.09 1.39 4.65
C GLY A 100 2.08 0.26 4.41
N GLU A 101 1.49 0.25 3.21
CA GLU A 101 0.45 -0.72 2.82
C GLU A 101 0.93 -2.17 2.87
N GLN A 102 2.18 -2.42 2.48
CA GLN A 102 2.79 -3.74 2.53
C GLN A 102 2.80 -4.25 3.99
N GLY A 103 3.25 -3.41 4.92
CA GLY A 103 3.30 -3.76 6.34
C GLY A 103 1.91 -4.05 6.92
N LEU A 104 0.90 -3.29 6.53
CA LEU A 104 -0.48 -3.55 6.93
C LEU A 104 -0.99 -4.88 6.40
N ALA A 105 -0.78 -5.16 5.11
CA ALA A 105 -1.18 -6.42 4.49
C ALA A 105 -0.55 -7.62 5.23
N GLU A 106 0.74 -7.54 5.52
CA GLU A 106 1.50 -8.53 6.27
C GLU A 106 0.97 -8.75 7.70
N GLY A 107 0.68 -7.68 8.43
CA GLY A 107 0.09 -7.77 9.77
C GLY A 107 -1.30 -8.42 9.76
N LEU A 108 -2.14 -8.09 8.78
CA LEU A 108 -3.47 -8.68 8.64
C LEU A 108 -3.43 -10.15 8.20
N GLU A 109 -2.46 -10.54 7.38
CA GLU A 109 -2.19 -11.95 7.05
C GLU A 109 -1.81 -12.73 8.32
N LEU A 110 -0.95 -12.18 9.18
CA LEU A 110 -0.63 -12.77 10.48
C LEU A 110 -1.87 -12.89 11.39
N LEU A 111 -2.70 -11.84 11.48
CA LEU A 111 -3.96 -11.89 12.25
C LEU A 111 -4.91 -12.98 11.72
N ALA A 112 -5.07 -13.08 10.40
CA ALA A 112 -5.89 -14.12 9.79
C ALA A 112 -5.37 -15.52 10.13
N GLY A 113 -4.05 -15.73 10.07
CA GLY A 113 -3.41 -16.99 10.48
C GLY A 113 -3.61 -17.34 11.95
N LEU A 114 -3.54 -16.34 12.84
CA LEU A 114 -3.81 -16.54 14.27
C LEU A 114 -5.26 -16.95 14.49
N LEU A 115 -6.21 -16.26 13.86
CA LEU A 115 -7.64 -16.58 13.95
C LEU A 115 -7.94 -17.99 13.41
N GLU A 116 -7.36 -18.36 12.26
CA GLU A 116 -7.56 -19.66 11.63
C GLU A 116 -7.02 -20.82 12.49
N ARG A 117 -5.82 -20.65 13.09
CA ARG A 117 -5.17 -21.73 13.85
C ARG A 117 -5.64 -21.85 15.30
N PHE A 118 -5.89 -20.74 15.98
CA PHE A 118 -6.15 -20.73 17.41
C PHE A 118 -7.61 -20.43 17.75
N GLY A 119 -8.39 -19.84 16.84
CA GLY A 119 -9.83 -19.63 17.01
C GLY A 119 -10.18 -18.98 18.36
N THR A 120 -11.03 -19.65 19.13
CA THR A 120 -11.50 -19.22 20.46
C THR A 120 -10.44 -19.30 21.56
N GLN A 121 -9.29 -19.95 21.32
CA GLN A 121 -8.19 -20.04 22.29
C GLN A 121 -7.37 -18.74 22.36
N LEU A 122 -7.43 -17.90 21.32
CA LEU A 122 -6.73 -16.61 21.31
C LEU A 122 -7.20 -15.71 22.46
N HIS A 123 -6.23 -15.02 23.04
CA HIS A 123 -6.50 -13.97 24.03
C HIS A 123 -6.91 -12.66 23.34
N PRO A 124 -7.78 -11.85 23.95
CA PRO A 124 -8.60 -12.19 25.11
C PRO A 124 -9.72 -13.18 24.71
N GLN A 125 -9.97 -14.19 25.56
CA GLN A 125 -10.97 -15.23 25.29
C GLN A 125 -12.43 -14.80 25.56
N ARG A 126 -12.63 -13.69 26.27
CA ARG A 126 -13.98 -13.15 26.54
C ARG A 126 -14.53 -12.46 25.30
N ASP A 127 -15.70 -12.89 24.83
CA ASP A 127 -16.34 -12.41 23.60
C ASP A 127 -16.32 -10.88 23.43
N ARG A 128 -16.77 -10.12 24.44
CA ARG A 128 -16.79 -8.65 24.37
C ARG A 128 -15.39 -8.05 24.21
N SER A 129 -14.39 -8.63 24.86
CA SER A 129 -13.00 -8.16 24.78
C SER A 129 -12.36 -8.56 23.46
N ARG A 130 -12.69 -9.76 22.95
CA ARG A 130 -12.27 -10.27 21.64
C ARG A 130 -12.77 -9.37 20.52
N LYS A 131 -14.08 -9.09 20.52
CA LYS A 131 -14.74 -8.16 19.60
C LYS A 131 -14.05 -6.79 19.62
N ALA A 132 -13.88 -6.21 20.80
CA ALA A 132 -13.23 -4.91 20.95
C ALA A 132 -11.77 -4.90 20.45
N ALA A 133 -11.04 -6.00 20.61
CA ALA A 133 -9.65 -6.11 20.14
C ALA A 133 -9.56 -6.12 18.60
N LEU A 134 -10.51 -6.79 17.92
CA LEU A 134 -10.61 -6.78 16.45
C LEU A 134 -11.10 -5.41 15.95
N GLU A 135 -12.14 -4.85 16.56
CA GLU A 135 -12.71 -3.55 16.20
C GLU A 135 -11.76 -2.37 16.43
N TRP A 136 -10.71 -2.56 17.22
CA TRP A 136 -9.65 -1.57 17.35
C TRP A 136 -9.02 -1.20 16.00
N LEU A 137 -8.92 -2.14 15.05
CA LEU A 137 -8.48 -1.88 13.67
C LEU A 137 -9.42 -0.95 12.89
N ALA A 138 -10.69 -0.87 13.29
CA ALA A 138 -11.66 0.06 12.73
C ALA A 138 -11.81 1.34 13.56
N GLY A 139 -10.98 1.52 14.59
CA GLY A 139 -10.93 2.72 15.42
C GLY A 139 -10.22 3.90 14.76
N SER A 140 -10.43 5.10 15.30
CA SER A 140 -9.86 6.35 14.77
C SER A 140 -8.34 6.30 14.64
N ARG A 141 -7.63 5.73 15.63
CA ARG A 141 -6.16 5.66 15.58
C ARG A 141 -5.64 4.96 14.33
N MET A 142 -6.28 3.86 13.94
CA MET A 142 -5.91 3.11 12.73
C MET A 142 -6.33 3.89 11.47
N ILE A 143 -7.57 4.40 11.43
CA ILE A 143 -8.11 5.14 10.28
C ILE A 143 -7.32 6.43 10.01
N ASP A 144 -6.99 7.19 11.05
CA ASP A 144 -6.18 8.40 10.98
C ASP A 144 -4.77 8.07 10.46
N SER A 145 -4.20 6.94 10.89
CA SER A 145 -2.89 6.47 10.40
C SER A 145 -2.94 6.12 8.92
N LEU A 146 -3.99 5.45 8.44
CA LEU A 146 -4.18 5.14 7.03
C LEU A 146 -4.21 6.41 6.16
N SER A 147 -4.72 7.53 6.70
CA SER A 147 -4.78 8.80 5.96
C SER A 147 -3.39 9.41 5.69
N LEU A 148 -2.36 9.02 6.46
CA LEU A 148 -0.98 9.50 6.31
C LEU A 148 -0.23 8.81 5.16
N TYR A 149 -0.73 7.66 4.69
CA TYR A 149 -0.14 6.88 3.61
C TYR A 149 -1.09 6.97 2.41
N PRO A 150 -1.03 8.01 1.58
CA PRO A 150 -1.99 8.16 0.47
C PRO A 150 -1.63 7.30 -0.75
N GLU A 151 -0.47 6.66 -0.76
CA GLU A 151 -0.03 5.76 -1.82
C GLU A 151 -0.70 4.39 -1.64
N VAL A 152 -1.43 3.96 -2.67
CA VAL A 152 -2.08 2.65 -2.69
C VAL A 152 -1.51 1.85 -3.85
N VAL A 153 -0.67 0.87 -3.53
CA VAL A 153 -0.15 -0.09 -4.51
C VAL A 153 -1.19 -1.19 -4.68
N ARG A 154 -1.54 -1.51 -5.93
CA ARG A 154 -2.56 -2.51 -6.27
C ARG A 154 -2.34 -3.85 -5.56
N ILE A 155 -1.09 -4.33 -5.55
CA ILE A 155 -0.77 -5.63 -4.95
C ILE A 155 -1.05 -5.63 -3.45
N ASP A 156 -0.67 -4.59 -2.72
CA ASP A 156 -0.85 -4.51 -1.26
C ASP A 156 -2.31 -4.26 -0.88
N ALA A 157 -3.04 -3.49 -1.69
CA ALA A 157 -4.49 -3.33 -1.54
C ALA A 157 -5.23 -4.65 -1.72
N MET A 158 -4.84 -5.46 -2.72
CA MET A 158 -5.38 -6.80 -2.91
C MET A 158 -5.03 -7.72 -1.74
N ARG A 159 -3.78 -7.69 -1.25
CA ARG A 159 -3.37 -8.50 -0.09
C ARG A 159 -4.16 -8.15 1.17
N THR A 160 -4.25 -6.86 1.48
CA THR A 160 -5.06 -6.33 2.58
C THR A 160 -6.52 -6.78 2.47
N THR A 161 -7.12 -6.64 1.28
CA THR A 161 -8.50 -7.06 1.03
C THR A 161 -8.68 -8.56 1.18
N GLY A 162 -7.73 -9.37 0.70
CA GLY A 162 -7.75 -10.82 0.85
C GLY A 162 -7.65 -11.28 2.31
N ALA A 163 -6.77 -10.65 3.10
CA ALA A 163 -6.66 -10.92 4.53
C ALA A 163 -7.95 -10.55 5.28
N LEU A 164 -8.53 -9.38 5.02
CA LEU A 164 -9.81 -8.96 5.61
C LEU A 164 -10.97 -9.87 5.21
N LEU A 165 -10.97 -10.36 3.97
CA LEU A 165 -11.94 -11.33 3.48
C LEU A 165 -11.83 -12.68 4.22
N LEU A 166 -10.61 -13.16 4.45
CA LEU A 166 -10.38 -14.37 5.24
C LEU A 166 -10.80 -14.17 6.71
N ILE A 167 -10.48 -13.04 7.32
CA ILE A 167 -10.93 -12.68 8.68
C ILE A 167 -12.46 -12.65 8.75
N ALA A 168 -13.13 -12.08 7.75
CA ALA A 168 -14.59 -12.05 7.68
C ALA A 168 -15.18 -13.48 7.61
N GLN A 169 -14.61 -14.38 6.81
CA GLN A 169 -15.03 -15.80 6.77
C GLN A 169 -14.84 -16.50 8.11
N LEU A 170 -13.72 -16.26 8.79
CA LEU A 170 -13.41 -16.88 10.09
C LEU A 170 -14.32 -16.41 11.23
N THR A 171 -15.00 -15.28 11.06
CA THR A 171 -15.93 -14.69 12.04
C THR A 171 -17.39 -14.74 11.58
N GLU A 172 -17.67 -15.35 10.42
CA GLU A 172 -19.00 -15.35 9.81
C GLU A 172 -20.03 -16.10 10.65
N ASP A 173 -19.64 -17.21 11.26
CA ASP A 173 -20.52 -18.05 12.09
C ASP A 173 -20.71 -17.53 13.52
N GLU A 174 -20.00 -16.46 13.91
CA GLU A 174 -20.18 -15.83 15.23
C GLU A 174 -21.54 -15.10 15.32
N PRO A 175 -22.25 -15.15 16.47
CA PRO A 175 -23.45 -14.35 16.71
C PRO A 175 -23.23 -12.86 16.47
N ASP A 176 -24.25 -12.16 15.98
CA ASP A 176 -24.17 -10.73 15.63
C ASP A 176 -23.68 -9.85 16.80
N GLU A 177 -24.02 -10.19 18.05
CA GLU A 177 -23.58 -9.41 19.22
C GLU A 177 -22.05 -9.43 19.40
N ILE A 178 -21.40 -10.54 19.04
CA ILE A 178 -19.96 -10.76 19.26
C ILE A 178 -19.12 -10.66 17.98
N ARG A 179 -19.76 -10.70 16.81
CA ARG A 179 -19.10 -10.49 15.51
C ARG A 179 -18.51 -9.07 15.44
N PRO A 180 -17.25 -8.91 14.97
CA PRO A 180 -16.60 -7.60 14.88
C PRO A 180 -17.13 -6.73 13.73
N GLU A 181 -17.33 -5.44 14.00
CA GLU A 181 -17.77 -4.46 13.01
C GLU A 181 -16.59 -3.69 12.38
N LEU A 182 -16.12 -4.15 11.22
CA LEU A 182 -14.98 -3.55 10.52
C LEU A 182 -15.38 -2.60 9.36
N ASN A 183 -16.65 -2.17 9.30
CA ASN A 183 -17.17 -1.35 8.20
C ASN A 183 -16.41 -0.03 8.01
N ALA A 184 -16.00 0.62 9.10
CA ALA A 184 -15.25 1.87 9.04
C ALA A 184 -13.84 1.66 8.41
N LEU A 185 -13.19 0.53 8.72
CA LEU A 185 -11.93 0.15 8.09
C LEU A 185 -12.12 -0.12 6.60
N TYR A 186 -13.15 -0.89 6.21
CA TYR A 186 -13.44 -1.18 4.81
C TYR A 186 -13.68 0.10 4.00
N GLY A 187 -14.50 1.01 4.52
CA GLY A 187 -14.78 2.29 3.87
C GLY A 187 -13.55 3.20 3.76
N ALA A 188 -12.67 3.21 4.78
CA ALA A 188 -11.43 3.97 4.73
C ALA A 188 -10.48 3.45 3.64
N LEU A 189 -10.30 2.13 3.54
CA LEU A 189 -9.48 1.49 2.52
C LEU A 189 -10.05 1.71 1.11
N GLU A 190 -11.36 1.57 0.93
CA GLU A 190 -12.04 1.83 -0.35
C GLU A 190 -11.85 3.29 -0.78
N SER A 191 -12.09 4.25 0.12
CA SER A 191 -11.93 5.67 -0.17
C SER A 191 -10.50 6.01 -0.57
N ARG A 192 -9.50 5.40 0.09
CA ARG A 192 -8.09 5.59 -0.26
C ARG A 192 -7.76 5.03 -1.64
N LEU A 193 -8.22 3.81 -1.95
CA LEU A 193 -8.02 3.19 -3.25
C LEU A 193 -8.65 4.03 -4.39
N GLN A 194 -9.84 4.59 -4.16
CA GLN A 194 -10.48 5.51 -5.12
C GLN A 194 -9.69 6.80 -5.31
N LYS A 195 -9.21 7.41 -4.21
CA LYS A 195 -8.42 8.66 -4.26
C LYS A 195 -7.04 8.48 -4.90
N ALA A 196 -6.47 7.29 -4.85
CA ALA A 196 -5.20 6.96 -5.53
C ALA A 196 -5.36 6.83 -7.06
N GLY A 197 -6.57 7.00 -7.61
CA GLY A 197 -6.87 6.84 -9.03
C GLY A 197 -7.40 5.45 -9.40
N GLY A 198 -7.74 4.62 -8.41
CA GLY A 198 -8.15 3.23 -8.62
C GLY A 198 -6.98 2.28 -8.85
N VAL A 199 -7.28 0.98 -8.97
CA VAL A 199 -6.26 -0.07 -9.20
C VAL A 199 -5.51 0.08 -10.53
N ASP A 200 -6.02 0.88 -11.46
CA ASP A 200 -5.47 1.10 -12.80
C ASP A 200 -4.65 2.42 -12.92
N ALA A 201 -4.41 3.10 -11.79
CA ALA A 201 -3.66 4.35 -11.78
C ALA A 201 -2.19 4.12 -12.16
N VAL A 202 -1.79 4.67 -13.31
CA VAL A 202 -0.42 4.57 -13.84
C VAL A 202 0.62 5.34 -13.00
N VAL A 203 0.18 6.33 -12.21
CA VAL A 203 1.01 7.15 -11.32
C VAL A 203 0.26 7.40 -10.02
N PRO A 204 0.86 7.14 -8.83
CA PRO A 204 0.25 7.50 -7.55
C PRO A 204 -0.03 9.01 -7.51
N GLN A 205 -1.31 9.38 -7.36
CA GLN A 205 -1.72 10.80 -7.45
C GLN A 205 -1.38 11.63 -6.22
N ASN A 206 -0.91 10.98 -5.14
CA ASN A 206 -0.59 11.62 -3.88
C ASN A 206 0.75 11.07 -3.35
N ALA A 207 1.87 11.55 -3.88
CA ALA A 207 3.17 11.34 -3.26
C ALA A 207 3.44 12.53 -2.32
N SER A 208 2.98 12.48 -1.07
CA SER A 208 3.45 13.40 -0.04
C SER A 208 4.62 12.74 0.68
N THR A 209 5.81 12.85 0.09
CA THR A 209 7.06 12.42 0.72
C THR A 209 7.36 13.37 1.88
N SER A 210 7.16 12.90 3.11
CA SER A 210 7.75 13.49 4.31
C SER A 210 8.66 12.45 4.94
N GLU A 211 9.79 12.15 4.31
CA GLU A 211 10.87 11.41 4.95
C GLU A 211 12.17 12.22 4.87
N THR A 212 12.64 12.63 6.05
CA THR A 212 14.03 12.95 6.33
C THR A 212 14.92 11.75 6.01
N PRO A 213 16.00 11.90 5.23
CA PRO A 213 16.81 10.75 4.85
C PRO A 213 17.70 10.30 6.01
N SER A 214 17.49 9.08 6.49
CA SER A 214 18.51 8.32 7.20
C SER A 214 19.13 7.33 6.23
N ALA A 215 20.46 7.38 6.11
CA ALA A 215 21.23 6.63 5.15
C ALA A 215 21.21 5.13 5.50
N ALA A 216 20.66 4.32 4.60
CA ALA A 216 20.96 2.90 4.50
C ALA A 216 20.93 2.52 3.02
N ASP A 217 22.09 2.08 2.53
CA ASP A 217 22.38 1.64 1.17
C ASP A 217 21.55 0.41 0.78
N HIS A 218 20.31 0.62 0.31
CA HIS A 218 19.61 -0.33 -0.55
C HIS A 218 18.64 0.46 -1.44
N SER A 219 19.13 1.00 -2.55
CA SER A 219 18.25 1.45 -3.64
C SER A 219 18.71 0.84 -4.96
N ASP A 220 18.02 -0.22 -5.37
CA ASP A 220 17.99 -0.67 -6.77
C ASP A 220 16.95 0.15 -7.59
N ALA A 221 16.42 1.23 -7.01
CA ALA A 221 15.71 2.26 -7.75
C ALA A 221 16.73 3.18 -8.43
N PRO A 222 16.62 3.45 -9.75
CA PRO A 222 17.50 4.41 -10.39
C PRO A 222 17.29 5.77 -9.74
N ALA A 223 18.26 6.21 -8.95
CA ALA A 223 18.26 7.55 -8.41
C ALA A 223 18.10 8.51 -9.60
N ILE A 224 17.01 9.28 -9.61
CA ILE A 224 16.86 10.39 -10.55
C ILE A 224 18.00 11.35 -10.23
N GLY A 225 19.11 11.20 -10.97
CA GLY A 225 20.30 12.00 -10.77
C GLY A 225 19.90 13.48 -10.81
N ARG A 226 20.52 14.29 -9.93
CA ARG A 226 20.24 15.72 -9.85
C ARG A 226 20.24 16.34 -11.25
N ILE A 227 19.10 16.88 -11.68
CA ILE A 227 18.96 17.54 -12.99
C ILE A 227 19.78 18.84 -12.94
N THR A 228 20.86 18.90 -13.71
CA THR A 228 21.75 20.07 -13.74
C THR A 228 21.65 20.88 -15.03
N SER A 229 21.05 20.30 -16.08
CA SER A 229 20.88 20.96 -17.38
C SER A 229 19.53 20.66 -18.02
N GLY A 230 19.13 21.49 -19.00
CA GLY A 230 17.94 21.22 -19.82
C GLY A 230 18.06 19.97 -20.70
N GLN A 231 19.29 19.55 -21.04
CA GLN A 231 19.52 18.29 -21.75
C GLN A 231 19.29 17.10 -20.81
N ASP A 232 19.74 17.18 -19.57
CA ASP A 232 19.53 16.16 -18.53
C ASP A 232 18.04 15.99 -18.26
N LEU A 233 17.32 17.12 -18.11
CA LEU A 233 15.87 17.14 -17.93
C LEU A 233 15.16 16.38 -19.06
N LEU A 234 15.55 16.64 -20.30
CA LEU A 234 14.93 16.01 -21.47
C LEU A 234 15.34 14.54 -21.63
N ALA A 235 16.52 14.14 -21.18
CA ALA A 235 16.96 12.75 -21.18
C ALA A 235 16.16 11.94 -20.16
N GLN A 236 16.02 12.44 -18.93
CA GLN A 236 15.21 11.77 -17.90
C GLN A 236 13.72 11.75 -18.27
N ALA A 237 13.20 12.85 -18.85
CA ALA A 237 11.83 12.88 -19.34
C ALA A 237 11.56 11.82 -20.41
N ARG A 238 12.53 11.52 -21.28
CA ARG A 238 12.39 10.43 -22.27
C ARG A 238 12.22 9.08 -21.59
N THR A 239 13.05 8.78 -20.60
CA THR A 239 12.94 7.55 -19.80
C THR A 239 11.55 7.43 -19.15
N LEU A 240 11.05 8.52 -18.55
CA LEU A 240 9.71 8.55 -17.98
C LEU A 240 8.62 8.35 -19.06
N THR A 241 8.76 8.97 -20.23
CA THR A 241 7.78 8.79 -21.32
C THR A 241 7.85 7.44 -22.00
N GLU A 242 8.99 6.77 -21.99
CA GLU A 242 9.11 5.38 -22.44
C GLU A 242 8.31 4.46 -21.53
N TYR A 243 8.51 4.57 -20.21
CA TYR A 243 7.69 3.85 -19.24
C TYR A 243 6.19 4.13 -19.43
N LEU A 244 5.79 5.40 -19.53
CA LEU A 244 4.38 5.77 -19.72
C LEU A 244 3.78 5.20 -21.02
N ARG A 245 4.57 5.07 -22.09
CA ARG A 245 4.11 4.47 -23.36
C ARG A 245 3.92 2.97 -23.29
N GLU A 246 4.60 2.29 -22.37
CA GLU A 246 4.46 0.84 -22.15
C GLU A 246 3.20 0.49 -21.35
N GLN A 247 2.56 1.47 -20.72
CA GLN A 247 1.33 1.28 -19.95
C GLN A 247 0.07 1.30 -20.83
N PRO A 248 -1.00 0.57 -20.48
CA PRO A 248 -2.30 0.65 -21.15
C PRO A 248 -2.79 2.11 -21.22
N ASP A 249 -3.18 2.57 -22.41
CA ASP A 249 -3.64 3.95 -22.69
C ASP A 249 -2.67 5.08 -22.26
N GLY A 250 -1.41 4.77 -21.95
CA GLY A 250 -0.45 5.75 -21.42
C GLY A 250 0.15 6.70 -22.46
N TRP A 251 -0.21 6.55 -23.75
CA TRP A 251 0.29 7.39 -24.85
C TRP A 251 -0.04 8.87 -24.66
N LEU A 252 -1.21 9.20 -24.11
CA LEU A 252 -1.63 10.60 -23.89
C LEU A 252 -0.82 11.24 -22.77
N SER A 253 -0.58 10.50 -21.68
CA SER A 253 0.25 10.95 -20.56
C SER A 253 1.69 11.18 -20.98
N ALA A 254 2.27 10.25 -21.76
CA ALA A 254 3.58 10.42 -22.35
C ALA A 254 3.65 11.65 -23.27
N HIS A 255 2.64 11.86 -24.11
CA HIS A 255 2.54 13.04 -24.97
C HIS A 255 2.50 14.34 -24.16
N HIS A 256 1.64 14.42 -23.14
CA HIS A 256 1.50 15.61 -22.29
C HIS A 256 2.78 15.94 -21.54
N LEU A 257 3.48 14.94 -20.97
CA LEU A 257 4.73 15.16 -20.27
C LEU A 257 5.78 15.80 -21.19
N MET A 258 6.01 15.21 -22.38
CA MET A 258 6.96 15.77 -23.33
C MET A 258 6.54 17.14 -23.85
N LYS A 259 5.23 17.35 -24.08
CA LYS A 259 4.70 18.62 -24.58
C LYS A 259 4.88 19.74 -23.56
N SER A 260 4.50 19.51 -22.30
CA SER A 260 4.66 20.51 -21.23
C SER A 260 6.12 20.88 -21.02
N LEU A 261 7.02 19.90 -20.94
CA LEU A 261 8.46 20.19 -20.79
C LEU A 261 9.05 20.97 -21.97
N ARG A 262 8.56 20.74 -23.19
CA ARG A 262 9.06 21.42 -24.41
C ARG A 262 8.44 22.79 -24.63
N HIS A 263 7.16 22.97 -24.32
CA HIS A 263 6.42 24.18 -24.64
C HIS A 263 6.35 25.13 -23.46
N ASP A 264 6.09 24.64 -22.25
CA ASP A 264 5.89 25.50 -21.07
C ASP A 264 7.21 26.08 -20.55
N THR A 265 8.35 25.54 -21.01
CA THR A 265 9.69 26.08 -20.75
C THR A 265 10.12 27.17 -21.75
N LEU A 266 9.39 27.35 -22.85
CA LEU A 266 9.64 28.42 -23.83
C LEU A 266 8.95 29.71 -23.36
N ARG A 267 9.72 30.59 -22.72
CA ARG A 267 9.21 31.87 -22.21
C ARG A 267 9.22 33.01 -23.23
N ALA A 268 9.90 32.84 -24.35
CA ALA A 268 10.02 33.85 -25.39
C ALA A 268 10.08 33.21 -26.78
N ILE A 269 9.54 33.93 -27.76
CA ILE A 269 9.59 33.51 -29.17
C ILE A 269 10.99 33.83 -29.73
N PRO A 270 11.65 32.91 -30.46
CA PRO A 270 12.93 33.17 -31.10
C PRO A 270 12.88 34.38 -32.02
N ALA A 271 13.84 35.29 -31.89
CA ALA A 271 13.91 36.49 -32.71
C ALA A 271 14.13 36.13 -34.20
N PRO A 272 13.29 36.62 -35.12
CA PRO A 272 13.49 36.41 -36.56
C PRO A 272 14.60 37.30 -37.12
N ASP A 273 15.19 36.90 -38.26
CA ASP A 273 16.06 37.74 -39.08
C ASP A 273 15.25 38.80 -39.87
N ALA A 274 15.95 39.64 -40.64
CA ALA A 274 15.33 40.67 -41.48
C ALA A 274 14.38 40.11 -42.57
N GLN A 275 14.41 38.81 -42.82
CA GLN A 275 13.54 38.09 -43.76
C GLN A 275 12.48 37.24 -43.05
N GLY A 276 12.32 37.39 -41.73
CA GLY A 276 11.30 36.66 -40.95
C GLY A 276 11.67 35.23 -40.59
N ARG A 277 12.92 34.79 -40.80
CA ARG A 277 13.38 33.41 -40.54
C ARG A 277 14.02 33.31 -39.15
N THR A 278 13.73 32.22 -38.43
CA THR A 278 14.38 31.93 -37.15
C THR A 278 15.72 31.22 -37.37
N ARG A 279 16.58 31.24 -36.35
CA ARG A 279 17.83 30.45 -36.33
C ARG A 279 17.61 28.97 -35.94
N ILE A 280 16.36 28.51 -35.92
CA ILE A 280 16.03 27.13 -35.56
C ILE A 280 16.11 26.29 -36.83
N GLU A 281 16.90 25.22 -36.76
CA GLU A 281 17.04 24.27 -37.85
C GLU A 281 15.68 23.60 -38.17
N PRO A 282 15.32 23.47 -39.45
CA PRO A 282 14.10 22.78 -39.84
C PRO A 282 14.19 21.27 -39.51
N PRO A 283 13.05 20.58 -39.34
CA PRO A 283 13.03 19.14 -39.18
C PRO A 283 13.71 18.42 -40.35
N ARG A 284 14.37 17.29 -40.07
CA ARG A 284 15.08 16.53 -41.09
C ARG A 284 14.12 16.04 -42.18
N ALA A 285 14.52 16.20 -43.44
CA ALA A 285 13.65 15.99 -44.60
C ALA A 285 13.20 14.53 -44.75
N ASP A 286 14.07 13.58 -44.40
CA ASP A 286 13.81 12.14 -44.38
C ASP A 286 12.72 11.76 -43.36
N GLN A 287 12.82 12.28 -42.12
CA GLN A 287 11.82 12.07 -41.08
C GLN A 287 10.46 12.65 -41.47
N ARG A 288 10.45 13.84 -42.08
CA ARG A 288 9.23 14.46 -42.60
C ARG A 288 8.61 13.63 -43.73
N ALA A 289 9.42 13.08 -44.63
CA ALA A 289 8.96 12.22 -45.71
C ALA A 289 8.37 10.90 -45.17
N LEU A 290 8.99 10.32 -44.14
CA LEU A 290 8.49 9.13 -43.44
C LEU A 290 7.11 9.38 -42.83
N LEU A 291 6.94 10.46 -42.07
CA LEU A 291 5.65 10.80 -41.45
C LEU A 291 4.54 10.99 -42.50
N LYS A 292 4.84 11.65 -43.62
CA LYS A 292 3.90 11.79 -44.75
C LYS A 292 3.50 10.43 -45.33
N ARG A 293 4.46 9.51 -45.45
CA ARG A 293 4.20 8.16 -45.95
C ARG A 293 3.27 7.40 -45.00
N LEU A 294 3.54 7.43 -43.69
CA LEU A 294 2.69 6.77 -42.69
C LEU A 294 1.25 7.30 -42.72
N TYR A 295 1.08 8.63 -42.85
CA TYR A 295 -0.22 9.26 -43.01
C TYR A 295 -0.96 8.76 -44.26
N LEU A 296 -0.29 8.71 -45.42
CA LEU A 296 -0.88 8.22 -46.67
C LEU A 296 -1.24 6.73 -46.61
N GLN A 297 -0.49 5.96 -45.83
CA GLN A 297 -0.75 4.54 -45.57
C GLN A 297 -1.82 4.32 -44.50
N GLN A 298 -2.34 5.38 -43.87
CA GLN A 298 -3.27 5.31 -42.73
C GLN A 298 -2.71 4.46 -41.58
N ASN A 299 -1.39 4.45 -41.43
CA ASN A 299 -0.73 3.73 -40.34
C ASN A 299 -0.60 4.68 -39.14
N TRP A 300 -1.55 4.57 -38.21
CA TRP A 300 -1.67 5.43 -37.03
C TRP A 300 -1.00 4.85 -35.78
N GLY A 301 -0.50 3.61 -35.87
CA GLY A 301 0.10 2.85 -34.76
C GLY A 301 1.61 3.00 -34.65
#